data_AF-A0A7J8J0I5-F1
#
_entry.id   AF-A0A7J8J0I5-F1
#
_cell.length_a   1.000
_cell.length_b   1.000
_cell.length_c   1.000
_cell.angle_alpha   90.00
_cell.angle_beta   90.00
_cell.angle_gamma   90.00
#
_symmetry.space_group_name_H-M   'P 1'
#
loop_
_entity.id
_entity.type
_entity.pdbx_description
1 polymer ?
#
loop_
_entity_poly.entity_id
_entity_poly.type
_entity_poly.pdbx_seq_one_letter_code
_entity_poly.pdbx_strand_id
1 'polypeptide(L)'
;MGWSQGLFRTLWRALSKEVKELVGTDQFGNKYYYIPAYKNWRGQTIREKRIVEVANKREVDYEVGNIPTEWEAWIRRTRKTPPTMEEILKNEKYREEIKIKSKDFYEKLPSKESTELLTPPVETQIKGHASAPYFGKDEPTVAPTSTGKTFQPGSWMPQDSKKHNE
;
A
#
# COMPACT_ATOMS: atom_id res chain seq x y z
N MET A 1 -1.75 52.31 0.63
CA MET A 1 -2.44 51.85 -0.60
C MET A 1 -2.18 50.37 -0.78
N GLY A 2 -3.07 49.46 -0.34
CA GLY A 2 -2.76 48.01 -0.36
C GLY A 2 -3.95 47.06 -0.35
N TRP A 3 -5.18 47.57 -0.52
CA TRP A 3 -6.41 46.76 -0.37
C TRP A 3 -6.96 46.23 -1.70
N SER A 4 -6.54 46.77 -2.85
CA SER A 4 -7.06 46.36 -4.17
C SER A 4 -6.46 45.04 -4.69
N GLN A 5 -5.19 44.74 -4.36
CA GLN A 5 -4.49 43.54 -4.85
C GLN A 5 -5.12 42.22 -4.33
N GLY A 6 -5.70 42.23 -3.13
CA GLY A 6 -6.35 41.06 -2.54
C GLY A 6 -7.69 40.70 -3.19
N LEU A 7 -8.51 41.72 -3.49
CA LEU A 7 -9.84 41.54 -4.09
C LEU A 7 -9.75 41.17 -5.57
N PHE A 8 -8.79 41.74 -6.31
CA PHE A 8 -8.53 41.31 -7.68
C PHE A 8 -8.05 39.85 -7.74
N ARG A 9 -7.25 39.38 -6.77
CA ARG A 9 -6.83 37.97 -6.70
C ARG A 9 -7.98 37.03 -6.38
N THR A 10 -8.91 37.39 -5.49
CA THR A 10 -10.06 36.54 -5.17
C THR A 10 -11.06 36.48 -6.32
N LEU A 11 -11.32 37.62 -6.97
CA LEU A 11 -12.13 37.71 -8.19
C LEU A 11 -11.48 36.96 -9.34
N TRP A 12 -10.17 37.13 -9.58
CA TRP A 12 -9.46 36.36 -10.59
C TRP A 12 -9.42 34.87 -10.29
N ARG A 13 -9.29 34.43 -9.03
CA ARG A 13 -9.41 33.00 -8.66
C ARG A 13 -10.80 32.42 -8.93
N ALA A 14 -11.84 33.24 -8.78
CA ALA A 14 -13.22 32.84 -9.06
C ALA A 14 -13.56 32.85 -10.57
N LEU A 15 -12.95 33.75 -11.34
CA LEU A 15 -13.10 33.83 -12.80
C LEU A 15 -12.14 32.91 -13.57
N SER A 16 -10.96 32.60 -13.03
CA SER A 16 -10.05 31.56 -13.53
C SER A 16 -10.51 30.18 -13.05
N LYS A 17 -11.80 29.89 -13.18
CA LYS A 17 -12.31 28.52 -13.03
C LYS A 17 -11.55 27.69 -14.05
N GLU A 18 -10.56 26.92 -13.58
CA GLU A 18 -10.08 25.74 -14.29
C GLU A 18 -11.34 25.03 -14.80
N VAL A 19 -11.52 24.96 -16.13
CA VAL A 19 -12.68 24.30 -16.73
C VAL A 19 -12.54 22.83 -16.37
N LYS A 20 -13.30 22.40 -15.36
CA LYS A 20 -13.36 21.03 -14.92
C LYS A 20 -14.30 20.29 -15.85
N GLU A 21 -13.77 19.38 -16.65
CA GLU A 21 -14.56 18.48 -17.48
C GLU A 21 -15.00 17.30 -16.62
N LEU A 22 -16.32 17.10 -16.49
CA LEU A 22 -16.84 15.92 -15.80
C LEU A 22 -16.62 14.70 -16.69
N VAL A 23 -15.78 13.79 -16.24
CA VAL A 23 -15.42 12.59 -17.00
C VAL A 23 -16.38 11.44 -16.70
N GLY A 24 -16.76 11.30 -15.43
CA GLY A 24 -17.65 10.22 -15.03
C GLY A 24 -17.97 10.21 -13.55
N THR A 25 -18.86 9.28 -13.22
CA THR A 25 -19.32 9.00 -11.86
C THR A 25 -19.11 7.54 -11.55
N ASP A 26 -18.78 7.28 -10.29
CA ASP A 26 -18.65 5.92 -9.78
C ASP A 26 -19.92 5.47 -9.02
N GLN A 27 -20.02 4.17 -8.74
CA GLN A 27 -21.09 3.54 -7.97
C GLN A 27 -21.27 4.12 -6.56
N PHE A 28 -20.19 4.64 -5.96
CA PHE A 28 -20.24 5.32 -4.67
C PHE A 28 -20.70 6.78 -4.76
N GLY A 29 -21.04 7.26 -5.96
CA GLY A 29 -21.47 8.64 -6.22
C GLY A 29 -20.32 9.64 -6.33
N ASN A 30 -19.07 9.18 -6.31
CA ASN A 30 -17.89 10.02 -6.50
C ASN A 30 -17.86 10.59 -7.93
N LYS A 31 -17.51 11.86 -8.07
CA LYS A 31 -17.42 12.55 -9.37
C LYS A 31 -15.96 12.78 -9.74
N TYR A 32 -15.60 12.43 -10.97
CA TYR A 32 -14.23 12.54 -11.45
C TYR A 32 -14.15 13.62 -12.52
N TYR A 33 -13.19 14.53 -12.36
CA TYR A 33 -12.97 15.62 -13.28
C TYR A 33 -11.57 15.61 -13.86
N TYR A 34 -11.50 16.03 -15.11
CA TYR A 34 -10.28 16.29 -15.83
C TYR A 34 -10.09 17.79 -16.00
N ILE A 35 -8.87 18.25 -15.73
CA ILE A 35 -8.46 19.64 -15.90
C ILE A 35 -7.34 19.63 -16.94
N PRO A 36 -7.57 20.20 -18.14
CA PRO A 36 -6.56 20.22 -19.18
C PRO A 36 -5.37 21.09 -18.77
N ALA A 37 -4.20 20.81 -19.37
CA ALA A 37 -3.03 21.65 -19.19
C ALA A 37 -3.30 23.05 -19.75
N TYR A 38 -2.93 24.09 -19.01
CA TYR A 38 -3.10 25.47 -19.44
C TYR A 38 -1.88 26.32 -19.07
N LYS A 39 -1.71 27.42 -19.80
CA LYS A 39 -0.66 28.39 -19.54
C LYS A 39 -1.24 29.53 -18.70
N ASN A 40 -0.59 29.80 -17.57
CA ASN A 40 -0.90 30.98 -16.77
C ASN A 40 -0.50 32.25 -17.51
N TRP A 41 -1.06 33.38 -17.10
CA TRP A 41 -0.64 34.72 -17.55
C TRP A 41 0.86 35.00 -17.27
N ARG A 42 1.46 34.31 -16.30
CA ARG A 42 2.91 34.34 -15.98
C ARG A 42 3.77 33.43 -16.86
N GLY A 43 3.22 32.82 -17.92
CA GLY A 43 3.93 31.90 -18.80
C GLY A 43 4.23 30.52 -18.19
N GLN A 44 3.90 30.28 -16.92
CA GLN A 44 4.04 28.98 -16.28
C GLN A 44 3.03 27.99 -16.87
N THR A 45 3.52 26.83 -17.31
CA THR A 45 2.67 25.75 -17.85
C THR A 45 2.24 24.85 -16.70
N ILE A 46 0.94 24.87 -16.36
CA ILE A 46 0.36 23.95 -15.40
C ILE A 46 0.02 22.65 -16.16
N ARG A 47 0.50 21.53 -15.62
CA ARG A 47 0.20 20.20 -16.16
C ARG A 47 -1.27 19.86 -15.94
N GLU A 48 -1.81 19.01 -16.80
CA GLU A 48 -3.16 18.44 -16.61
C GLU A 48 -3.32 17.89 -15.18
N LYS A 49 -4.52 17.97 -14.61
CA LYS A 49 -4.84 17.40 -13.31
C LYS A 49 -6.08 16.52 -13.43
N ARG A 50 -6.13 15.49 -12.60
CA ARG A 50 -7.28 14.60 -12.43
C ARG A 50 -7.67 14.69 -10.98
N ILE A 51 -8.92 15.07 -10.73
CA ILE A 51 -9.43 15.32 -9.38
C ILE A 51 -10.68 14.49 -9.13
N VAL A 52 -10.90 14.14 -7.87
CA VAL A 52 -12.11 13.49 -7.39
C VAL A 52 -12.84 14.43 -6.45
N GLU A 53 -14.14 14.60 -6.68
CA GLU A 53 -15.04 15.20 -5.70
C GLU A 53 -15.84 14.06 -5.08
N VAL A 54 -15.53 13.77 -3.82
CA VAL A 54 -16.16 12.69 -3.05
C VAL A 54 -17.61 13.09 -2.74
N ALA A 55 -18.54 12.15 -2.85
CA ALA A 55 -19.96 12.40 -2.56
C ALA A 55 -20.16 12.81 -1.09
N ASN A 56 -19.47 12.13 -0.19
CA ASN A 56 -19.41 12.45 1.23
C ASN A 56 -18.32 13.50 1.46
N LYS A 57 -18.72 14.70 1.89
CA LYS A 57 -17.82 15.85 2.06
C LYS A 57 -16.98 15.80 3.34
N ARG A 58 -17.21 14.82 4.21
CA ARG A 58 -16.50 14.69 5.48
C ARG A 58 -15.15 14.05 5.20
N GLU A 59 -14.09 14.85 5.30
CA GLU A 59 -12.71 14.41 5.08
C GLU A 59 -12.26 13.30 6.05
N VAL A 60 -12.88 13.25 7.23
CA VAL A 60 -12.62 12.26 8.28
C VAL A 60 -13.05 10.84 7.87
N ASP A 61 -14.02 10.73 6.96
CA ASP A 61 -14.62 9.45 6.57
C ASP A 61 -13.87 8.81 5.38
N TYR A 62 -12.66 9.27 5.06
CA TYR A 62 -11.86 8.67 3.99
C TYR A 62 -11.22 7.37 4.47
N GLU A 63 -11.76 6.25 4.00
CA GLU A 63 -11.20 4.92 4.19
C GLU A 63 -10.56 4.39 2.89
N VAL A 64 -9.54 3.54 3.07
CA VAL A 64 -8.88 2.84 1.96
C VAL A 64 -9.87 1.86 1.34
N GLY A 65 -10.43 2.23 0.19
CA GLY A 65 -11.47 1.46 -0.50
C GLY A 65 -12.64 2.30 -1.01
N ASN A 66 -12.77 3.56 -0.55
CA ASN A 66 -13.83 4.47 -1.00
C ASN A 66 -13.70 4.90 -2.47
N ILE A 67 -12.55 4.65 -3.10
CA ILE A 67 -12.29 4.90 -4.52
C ILE A 67 -12.01 3.55 -5.17
N PRO A 68 -12.73 3.17 -6.25
CA PRO A 68 -12.41 1.96 -7.00
C PRO A 68 -11.01 2.03 -7.59
N THR A 69 -10.35 0.88 -7.66
CA THR A 69 -8.95 0.76 -8.08
C THR A 69 -8.74 1.25 -9.51
N GLU A 70 -9.74 1.10 -10.38
CA GLU A 70 -9.73 1.53 -11.77
C GLU A 70 -9.69 3.06 -11.88
N TRP A 71 -10.52 3.73 -11.08
CA TRP A 71 -10.53 5.19 -10.99
C TRP A 71 -9.27 5.72 -10.32
N GLU A 72 -8.76 5.02 -9.30
CA GLU A 72 -7.47 5.35 -8.69
C GLU A 72 -6.33 5.29 -9.72
N ALA A 73 -6.26 4.23 -10.53
CA ALA A 73 -5.28 4.08 -11.59
C ALA A 73 -5.40 5.19 -12.66
N TRP A 74 -6.61 5.66 -12.94
CA TRP A 74 -6.83 6.80 -13.81
C TRP A 74 -6.34 8.11 -13.17
N ILE A 75 -6.64 8.40 -11.91
CA ILE A 75 -6.15 9.61 -11.21
C ILE A 75 -4.63 9.64 -11.16
N ARG A 76 -4.01 8.49 -10.86
CA ARG A 76 -2.55 8.30 -10.82
C ARG A 76 -1.89 8.36 -12.19
N ARG A 77 -2.67 8.47 -13.28
CA ARG A 77 -2.21 8.50 -14.68
C ARG A 77 -1.53 7.22 -15.15
N THR A 78 -1.67 6.13 -14.41
CA THR A 78 -1.28 4.79 -14.86
C THR A 78 -2.11 4.39 -16.08
N ARG A 79 -3.40 4.74 -16.08
CA ARG A 79 -4.30 4.58 -17.22
C ARG A 79 -4.57 5.92 -17.91
N LYS A 80 -4.66 5.92 -19.25
CA LYS A 80 -5.00 7.12 -20.05
C LYS A 80 -6.51 7.31 -20.17
N THR A 81 -7.22 6.22 -20.46
CA THR A 81 -8.67 6.21 -20.62
C THR A 81 -9.37 6.08 -19.27
N PRO A 82 -10.50 6.79 -19.06
CA PRO A 82 -11.31 6.58 -17.88
C PRO A 82 -11.93 5.18 -17.89
N PRO A 83 -12.17 4.58 -16.73
CA PRO A 83 -12.83 3.28 -16.65
C PRO A 83 -14.31 3.39 -16.99
N THR A 84 -14.87 2.30 -17.50
CA THR A 84 -16.31 2.18 -17.78
C THR A 84 -17.01 1.50 -16.59
N MET A 85 -18.28 1.84 -16.34
CA MET A 85 -19.06 1.23 -15.25
C MET A 85 -19.11 -0.30 -15.35
N GLU A 86 -19.29 -0.84 -16.56
CA GLU A 86 -19.32 -2.29 -16.80
C GLU A 86 -17.99 -2.98 -16.42
N GLU A 87 -16.86 -2.31 -16.68
CA GLU A 87 -15.54 -2.83 -16.33
C GLU A 87 -15.38 -2.95 -14.81
N ILE A 88 -15.81 -1.91 -14.09
CA ILE A 88 -15.77 -1.87 -12.62
C ILE A 88 -16.58 -3.03 -12.04
N LEU A 89 -17.84 -3.18 -12.46
CA LEU A 89 -18.71 -4.26 -11.98
C LEU A 89 -18.15 -5.65 -12.28
N LYS A 90 -17.51 -5.84 -13.44
CA LYS A 90 -16.87 -7.11 -13.80
C LYS A 90 -15.68 -7.41 -12.88
N ASN A 91 -14.85 -6.42 -12.59
CA ASN A 91 -13.68 -6.58 -11.74
C ASN A 91 -14.06 -6.84 -10.29
N GLU A 92 -15.14 -6.22 -9.80
CA GLU A 92 -15.66 -6.50 -8.46
C GLU A 92 -16.11 -7.94 -8.29
N LYS A 93 -16.92 -8.44 -9.23
CA LYS A 93 -17.32 -9.86 -9.25
C LYS A 93 -16.10 -10.78 -9.22
N TYR A 94 -15.09 -10.47 -10.05
CA TYR A 94 -13.85 -11.23 -10.08
C TYR A 94 -13.10 -11.22 -8.73
N ARG A 95 -13.06 -10.08 -8.03
CA ARG A 95 -12.46 -9.97 -6.69
C ARG A 95 -13.23 -10.79 -5.66
N GLU A 96 -14.55 -10.80 -5.73
CA GLU A 96 -15.39 -11.64 -4.87
C GLU A 96 -15.15 -13.13 -5.11
N GLU A 97 -15.10 -13.56 -6.36
CA GLU A 97 -14.77 -14.94 -6.73
C GLU A 97 -13.40 -15.38 -6.20
N ILE A 98 -12.37 -14.53 -6.31
CA ILE A 98 -11.04 -14.83 -5.76
C ILE A 98 -11.11 -14.95 -4.24
N LYS A 99 -11.83 -14.06 -3.55
CA LYS A 99 -11.98 -14.11 -2.09
C LYS A 99 -12.65 -15.41 -1.64
N ILE A 100 -13.67 -15.88 -2.38
CA ILE A 100 -14.33 -17.15 -2.09
C ILE A 100 -13.34 -18.31 -2.30
N LYS A 101 -12.69 -18.36 -3.46
CA LYS A 101 -11.69 -19.41 -3.78
C LYS A 101 -10.53 -19.44 -2.78
N SER A 102 -10.06 -18.29 -2.30
CA SER A 102 -9.00 -18.25 -1.30
C SER A 102 -9.47 -18.82 0.03
N LYS A 103 -10.69 -18.48 0.49
CA LYS A 103 -11.26 -19.05 1.71
C LYS A 103 -11.42 -20.56 1.59
N ASP A 104 -11.99 -21.04 0.49
CA ASP A 104 -12.13 -22.47 0.21
C ASP A 104 -10.77 -23.20 0.23
N PHE A 105 -9.72 -22.55 -0.27
CA PHE A 105 -8.37 -23.09 -0.24
C PHE A 105 -7.83 -23.22 1.19
N TYR A 106 -7.94 -22.16 2.01
CA TYR A 106 -7.53 -22.20 3.42
C TYR A 106 -8.34 -23.20 4.25
N GLU A 107 -9.64 -23.33 4.00
CA GLU A 107 -10.49 -24.33 4.66
C GLU A 107 -10.18 -25.77 4.24
N LYS A 108 -9.60 -25.98 3.05
CA LYS A 108 -9.12 -27.30 2.59
C LYS A 108 -7.69 -27.63 3.04
N LEU A 109 -6.92 -26.65 3.52
CA LEU A 109 -5.58 -26.86 4.07
C LEU A 109 -5.47 -27.56 5.46
N PRO A 110 -6.53 -27.80 6.28
CA PRO A 110 -6.37 -28.49 7.55
C PRO A 110 -6.57 -30.00 7.35
N SER A 111 -5.47 -30.71 7.07
CA SER A 111 -5.35 -32.17 7.29
C SER A 111 -3.98 -32.73 6.91
N LYS A 112 -3.17 -32.03 6.09
CA LYS A 112 -1.87 -32.54 5.63
C LYS A 112 -0.65 -31.94 6.36
N GLU A 113 -0.73 -30.67 6.78
CA GLU A 113 0.46 -29.95 7.29
C GLU A 113 0.66 -30.07 8.81
N SER A 114 -0.40 -30.35 9.60
CA SER A 114 -0.27 -30.53 11.05
C SER A 114 0.51 -31.79 11.44
N THR A 115 0.62 -32.77 10.54
CA THR A 115 1.40 -34.01 10.75
C THR A 115 2.84 -33.92 10.25
N GLU A 116 3.16 -33.02 9.31
CA GLU A 116 4.49 -32.93 8.70
C GLU A 116 5.39 -31.86 9.33
N LEU A 117 4.84 -30.78 9.91
CA LEU A 117 5.64 -29.68 10.49
C LEU A 117 6.11 -29.95 11.94
N LEU A 118 5.67 -31.04 12.56
CA LEU A 118 6.00 -31.39 13.95
C LEU A 118 7.07 -32.46 14.09
N THR A 119 7.62 -32.99 13.00
CA THR A 119 8.83 -33.81 13.12
C THR A 119 10.02 -32.86 13.18
N PRO A 120 10.66 -32.65 14.35
CA PRO A 120 11.99 -32.05 14.35
C PRO A 120 12.86 -32.89 13.39
N PRO A 121 13.78 -32.29 12.63
CA PRO A 121 14.73 -33.07 11.84
C PRO A 121 15.39 -34.04 12.80
N VAL A 122 15.17 -35.34 12.57
CA VAL A 122 15.70 -36.41 13.40
C VAL A 122 17.18 -36.14 13.58
N GLU A 123 17.56 -35.75 14.79
CA GLU A 123 18.91 -35.34 15.13
C GLU A 123 19.81 -36.57 14.99
N THR A 124 20.45 -36.72 13.83
CA THR A 124 21.34 -37.85 13.59
C THR A 124 22.60 -37.62 14.43
N GLN A 125 22.72 -38.35 15.55
CA GLN A 125 23.92 -38.32 16.38
C GLN A 125 25.09 -38.90 15.58
N ILE A 126 25.98 -38.03 15.09
CA ILE A 126 27.21 -38.44 14.41
C ILE A 126 28.22 -38.90 15.48
N LYS A 127 28.40 -40.20 15.64
CA LYS A 127 29.32 -40.80 16.64
C LYS A 127 30.65 -41.18 15.98
N GLY A 128 31.78 -40.62 16.43
CA GLY A 128 33.12 -40.96 15.93
C GLY A 128 34.22 -39.95 16.35
N HIS A 129 35.44 -40.12 15.86
CA HIS A 129 36.59 -39.23 16.15
C HIS A 129 36.40 -37.76 15.71
N ALA A 130 35.40 -37.49 14.87
CA ALA A 130 35.04 -36.15 14.38
C ALA A 130 33.77 -35.58 15.04
N SER A 131 33.24 -36.21 16.09
CA SER A 131 32.10 -35.64 16.83
C SER A 131 32.55 -34.43 17.64
N ALA A 132 32.06 -33.25 17.29
CA ALA A 132 32.25 -32.05 18.09
C ALA A 132 31.11 -31.94 19.12
N PRO A 133 31.38 -31.61 20.40
CA PRO A 133 30.32 -31.30 21.35
C PRO A 133 29.52 -30.08 20.84
N TYR A 134 28.20 -30.18 20.88
CA TYR A 134 27.31 -29.08 20.51
C TYR A 134 27.51 -27.92 21.48
N PHE A 135 28.09 -26.82 20.98
CA PHE A 135 28.33 -25.59 21.73
C PHE A 135 27.47 -24.43 21.19
N GLY A 136 26.28 -24.76 20.68
CA GLY A 136 25.26 -23.76 20.33
C GLY A 136 24.53 -23.34 21.61
N LYS A 137 24.63 -22.06 21.99
CA LYS A 137 23.72 -21.50 22.99
C LYS A 137 22.37 -21.29 22.31
N ASP A 138 21.29 -21.78 22.89
CA ASP A 138 19.93 -21.60 22.37
C ASP A 138 19.41 -20.15 22.53
N GLU A 139 20.21 -19.29 23.18
CA GLU A 139 19.90 -17.88 23.35
C GLU A 139 20.25 -17.08 22.09
N PRO A 140 19.30 -16.30 21.52
CA PRO A 140 19.55 -15.50 20.33
C PRO A 140 20.55 -14.38 20.63
N THR A 141 21.78 -14.53 20.13
CA THR A 141 22.84 -13.53 20.29
C THR A 141 22.81 -12.48 19.20
N VAL A 142 23.16 -11.23 19.54
CA VAL A 142 23.27 -10.13 18.56
C VAL A 142 24.42 -10.34 17.58
N ALA A 143 25.52 -10.96 18.03
CA ALA A 143 26.67 -11.24 17.17
C ALA A 143 26.46 -12.54 16.37
N PRO A 144 26.81 -12.57 15.07
CA PRO A 144 26.80 -13.80 14.31
C PRO A 144 27.87 -14.76 14.85
N THR A 145 27.52 -16.03 14.97
CA THR A 145 28.43 -17.09 15.42
C THR A 145 28.63 -18.10 14.30
N SER A 146 29.88 -18.46 14.01
CA SER A 146 30.22 -19.45 12.99
C SER A 146 31.00 -20.59 13.66
N THR A 147 30.42 -21.78 13.67
CA THR A 147 31.07 -23.00 14.19
C THR A 147 31.20 -24.01 13.06
N GLY A 148 32.40 -24.12 12.50
CA GLY A 148 32.72 -25.08 11.44
C GLY A 148 31.89 -24.89 10.18
N LYS A 149 30.84 -25.72 10.01
CA LYS A 149 29.93 -25.70 8.84
C LYS A 149 28.62 -24.96 9.09
N THR A 150 28.35 -24.51 10.31
CA THR A 150 27.08 -23.89 10.69
C THR A 150 27.30 -22.42 10.99
N PHE A 151 26.67 -21.57 10.16
CA PHE A 151 26.59 -20.13 10.38
C PHE A 151 25.25 -19.79 11.03
N GLN A 152 25.28 -19.24 12.24
CA GLN A 152 24.11 -18.72 12.93
C GLN A 152 24.10 -17.19 12.78
N PRO A 153 23.16 -16.60 12.01
CA PRO A 153 23.07 -15.15 11.89
C PRO A 153 22.68 -14.54 13.24
N GLY A 154 23.26 -13.38 13.56
CA GLY A 154 22.90 -12.64 14.76
C GLY A 154 21.44 -12.18 14.71
N SER A 155 20.72 -12.29 15.83
CA SER A 155 19.36 -11.79 15.94
C SER A 155 19.37 -10.32 16.33
N TRP A 156 18.66 -9.49 15.58
CA TRP A 156 18.54 -8.07 15.89
C TRP A 156 17.73 -7.91 17.18
N MET A 157 18.34 -7.32 18.21
CA MET A 157 17.65 -6.94 19.46
C MET A 157 17.52 -5.42 19.54
N PRO A 158 16.31 -4.88 19.77
CA PRO A 158 16.13 -3.45 19.99
C PRO A 158 16.95 -3.03 21.22
N GLN A 159 17.70 -1.93 21.12
CA GLN A 159 18.44 -1.40 22.25
C GLN A 159 17.45 -0.89 23.29
N ASP A 160 17.47 -1.44 24.51
CA ASP A 160 16.72 -0.89 25.62
C ASP A 160 17.20 0.55 25.87
N SER A 161 16.33 1.51 25.58
CA SER A 161 16.55 2.94 25.82
C SER A 161 16.52 3.25 27.32
N LYS A 162 17.51 2.77 28.07
CA LYS A 162 17.75 3.16 29.47
C LYS A 162 19.22 3.46 29.70
N LYS A 163 19.67 4.58 29.12
CA LYS A 163 20.77 5.38 29.70
C LYS A 163 20.45 6.86 29.50
N HIS A 164 19.46 7.34 30.25
CA HIS A 164 19.45 8.72 30.71
C HIS A 164 19.66 8.66 32.22
N ASN A 165 20.85 9.08 32.65
CA ASN A 165 21.18 9.70 33.93
C ASN A 165 22.71 9.71 34.02
N GLU A 166 23.33 10.84 33.66
CA GLU A 166 24.02 11.76 34.57
C GLU A 166 24.49 13.00 33.80
#